data_AF-A0A7W0WTP8-F1
#
_entry.id   AF-A0A7W0WTP8-F1
#
_cell.length_a   1.000
_cell.length_b   1.000
_cell.length_c   1.000
_cell.angle_alpha   90.00
_cell.angle_beta   90.00
_cell.angle_gamma   90.00
#
_symmetry.space_group_name_H-M   'P 1'
#
loop_
_entity.id
_entity.type
_entity.pdbx_description
1 polymer ?
#
loop_
_entity_poly.entity_id
_entity_poly.type
_entity_poly.pdbx_seq_one_letter_code
_entity_poly.pdbx_strand_id
1 'polypeptide(L)'
;DELWAFGSGTIPIREHVVRMTFDGTPRVDHEPVLYARLRNAIGGAINIEGVALIGDALWFFHRGNTSEHDGPAIVRVDRAWNVRDVERVDLGRAEGIAIGFTDACAVGDNVVFIAAAEASPNAIDDGVVLARVIGVYDRDGVRTAPLPVDKKPEGLAMRGEDHAWITVDPDNPDEPTTLYEVVIEGINRSK
;
A
#
# COMPACT_ATOMS: atom_id res chain seq x y z
N ASP A 1 12.98 -7.98 14.69
CA ASP A 1 11.68 -8.20 15.35
C ASP A 1 11.07 -6.88 15.78
N GLU A 2 10.82 -6.00 14.80
CA GLU A 2 10.22 -4.69 15.05
C GLU A 2 9.18 -4.45 13.95
N LEU A 3 8.00 -3.98 14.35
CA LEU A 3 6.95 -3.49 13.46
C LEU A 3 7.14 -1.98 13.30
N TRP A 4 7.08 -1.54 12.04
CA TRP A 4 7.03 -0.13 11.68
C TRP A 4 5.70 0.12 10.99
N ALA A 5 4.90 1.04 11.53
CA ALA A 5 3.66 1.48 10.90
C ALA A 5 3.77 2.97 10.55
N PHE A 6 3.31 3.32 9.36
CA PHE A 6 3.39 4.67 8.82
C PHE A 6 1.98 5.19 8.62
N GLY A 7 1.72 6.42 9.05
CA GLY A 7 0.48 7.09 8.71
C GLY A 7 0.40 7.42 7.21
N SER A 8 -0.82 7.69 6.72
CA SER A 8 -1.02 7.90 5.29
C SER A 8 -0.48 9.24 4.76
N GLY A 9 -0.18 10.19 5.65
CA GLY A 9 0.31 11.52 5.27
C GLY A 9 -0.71 12.42 4.57
N THR A 10 -2.00 12.04 4.49
CA THR A 10 -3.05 12.85 3.82
C THR A 10 -3.36 14.15 4.55
N ILE A 11 -3.16 14.17 5.88
CA ILE A 11 -3.31 15.34 6.75
C ILE A 11 -2.21 15.33 7.82
N PRO A 12 -1.85 16.47 8.44
CA PRO A 12 -0.73 16.55 9.37
C PRO A 12 -0.78 15.55 10.55
N ILE A 13 -1.98 15.26 11.08
CA ILE A 13 -2.14 14.28 12.18
C ILE A 13 -1.81 12.83 11.74
N ARG A 14 -1.75 12.56 10.43
CA ARG A 14 -1.34 11.28 9.85
C ARG A 14 0.15 11.25 9.45
N GLU A 15 0.96 12.21 9.91
CA GLU A 15 2.42 12.26 9.64
C GLU A 15 3.26 11.58 10.75
N HIS A 16 2.81 10.42 11.24
CA HIS A 16 3.47 9.68 12.33
C HIS A 16 4.11 8.38 11.85
N VAL A 17 5.14 7.92 12.57
CA VAL A 17 5.74 6.59 12.43
C VAL A 17 5.70 5.91 13.79
N VAL A 18 5.07 4.75 13.84
CA VAL A 18 5.03 3.89 15.03
C VAL A 18 6.10 2.82 14.89
N ARG A 19 6.90 2.64 15.94
CA ARG A 19 7.92 1.59 16.05
C ARG A 19 7.67 0.77 17.31
N MET A 20 7.61 -0.56 17.18
CA MET A 20 7.42 -1.44 18.33
C MET A 20 8.07 -2.81 18.13
N THR A 21 8.66 -3.36 19.19
CA THR A 21 8.91 -4.80 19.27
C THR A 21 7.62 -5.52 19.64
N PHE A 22 7.50 -6.80 19.33
CA PHE A 22 6.27 -7.57 19.60
C PHE A 22 5.92 -7.69 21.09
N ASP A 23 6.91 -7.52 21.97
CA ASP A 23 6.79 -7.52 23.43
C ASP A 23 6.89 -6.13 24.06
N GLY A 24 7.08 -5.09 23.24
CA GLY A 24 7.40 -3.74 23.68
C GLY A 24 6.21 -2.78 23.63
N THR A 25 6.40 -1.62 24.27
CA THR A 25 5.48 -0.49 24.15
C THR A 25 5.70 0.23 22.82
N PRO A 26 4.65 0.61 22.07
CA PRO A 26 4.81 1.38 20.84
C PRO A 26 5.42 2.75 21.12
N ARG A 27 6.43 3.10 20.33
CA ARG A 27 6.98 4.46 20.24
C ARG A 27 6.39 5.14 19.01
N VAL A 28 5.75 6.28 19.23
CA VAL A 28 5.16 7.10 18.17
C VAL A 28 6.03 8.33 17.97
N ASP A 29 6.60 8.47 16.78
CA ASP A 29 7.39 9.64 16.39
C ASP A 29 6.63 10.43 15.32
N HIS A 30 6.57 11.75 15.46
CA HIS A 30 6.09 12.63 14.39
C HIS A 30 7.25 12.89 13.41
N GLU A 31 7.06 12.58 12.12
CA GLU A 31 8.13 12.52 11.12
C GLU A 31 7.89 13.48 9.93
N PRO A 32 7.63 14.78 10.15
CA PRO A 32 7.18 15.70 9.10
C PRO A 32 8.19 15.89 7.97
N VAL A 33 9.49 15.64 8.24
CA VAL A 33 10.55 15.70 7.23
C VAL A 33 10.42 14.57 6.22
N LEU A 34 10.09 13.35 6.67
CA LEU A 34 9.82 12.21 5.79
C LEU A 34 8.63 12.53 4.89
N TYR A 35 7.50 12.91 5.46
CA TYR A 35 6.28 13.20 4.71
C TYR A 35 6.46 14.40 3.75
N ALA A 36 7.24 15.41 4.13
CA ALA A 36 7.61 16.50 3.21
C ALA A 36 8.44 16.02 2.01
N ARG A 37 9.38 15.10 2.23
CA ARG A 37 10.17 14.50 1.14
C ARG A 37 9.29 13.65 0.23
N LEU A 38 8.37 12.86 0.78
CA LEU A 38 7.38 12.09 0.01
C LEU A 38 6.49 13.01 -0.84
N ARG A 39 5.96 14.09 -0.26
CA ARG A 39 5.17 15.09 -1.00
C ARG A 39 5.95 15.73 -2.15
N ASN A 40 7.20 16.12 -1.91
CA ASN A 40 8.06 16.69 -2.95
C ASN A 40 8.36 15.68 -4.07
N ALA A 41 8.56 14.41 -3.70
CA ALA A 41 8.84 13.31 -4.63
C ALA A 41 7.64 12.99 -5.53
N ILE A 42 6.44 12.94 -4.95
CA ILE A 42 5.18 12.79 -5.71
C ILE A 42 4.84 14.06 -6.49
N GLY A 43 5.20 15.25 -5.98
CA GLY A 43 4.85 16.54 -6.57
C GLY A 43 3.49 17.07 -6.11
N GLY A 44 3.03 16.67 -4.93
CA GLY A 44 1.71 17.04 -4.43
C GLY A 44 1.38 16.47 -3.05
N ALA A 45 0.08 16.40 -2.75
CA ALA A 45 -0.42 15.67 -1.60
C ALA A 45 -0.13 14.16 -1.75
N ILE A 46 -0.11 13.46 -0.62
CA ILE A 46 0.21 12.03 -0.56
C ILE A 46 -0.89 11.27 0.16
N ASN A 47 -1.05 10.01 -0.23
CA ASN A 47 -1.89 9.03 0.45
C ASN A 47 -1.16 7.68 0.41
N ILE A 48 -0.36 7.42 1.45
CA ILE A 48 0.37 6.18 1.61
C ILE A 48 -0.59 5.11 2.15
N GLU A 49 -0.70 3.99 1.44
CA GLU A 49 -1.55 2.85 1.84
C GLU A 49 -0.72 1.58 2.11
N GLY A 50 0.58 1.59 1.82
CA GLY A 50 1.44 0.44 2.08
C GLY A 50 2.92 0.82 2.15
N VAL A 51 3.69 0.04 2.90
CA VAL A 51 5.15 0.17 2.96
C VAL A 51 5.80 -1.22 3.01
N ALA A 52 6.73 -1.48 2.09
CA ALA A 52 7.51 -2.72 2.06
C ALA A 52 9.00 -2.44 2.21
N LEU A 53 9.71 -3.26 2.99
CA LEU A 53 11.18 -3.24 3.05
C LEU A 53 11.75 -4.22 2.00
N ILE A 54 12.38 -3.69 0.95
CA ILE A 54 13.01 -4.48 -0.11
C ILE A 54 14.51 -4.18 -0.08
N GLY A 55 15.32 -5.19 0.22
CA GLY A 55 16.76 -5.00 0.46
C GLY A 55 17.01 -4.04 1.63
N ASP A 56 17.60 -2.88 1.36
CA ASP A 56 17.89 -1.83 2.34
C ASP A 56 16.99 -0.58 2.21
N ALA A 57 16.01 -0.61 1.31
CA ALA A 57 15.12 0.51 1.01
C ALA A 57 13.67 0.22 1.42
N LEU A 58 13.01 1.24 1.94
CA LEU A 58 11.56 1.26 2.16
C LEU A 58 10.87 1.77 0.90
N TRP A 59 9.91 0.99 0.40
CA TRP A 59 9.10 1.32 -0.75
C TRP A 59 7.73 1.77 -0.24
N PHE A 60 7.41 3.04 -0.43
CA PHE A 60 6.14 3.64 -0.04
C PHE A 60 5.17 3.58 -1.22
N PHE A 61 4.01 2.95 -1.01
CA PHE A 61 2.97 2.78 -2.01
C PHE A 61 1.94 3.88 -1.84
N HIS A 62 2.03 4.87 -2.73
CA HIS A 62 1.10 5.98 -2.81
C HIS A 62 -0.09 5.57 -3.69
N ARG A 63 -1.30 5.72 -3.18
CA ARG A 63 -2.53 5.30 -3.88
C ARG A 63 -2.92 6.20 -5.03
N GLY A 64 -2.62 7.49 -4.92
CA GLY A 64 -3.26 8.53 -5.72
C GLY A 64 -4.52 9.09 -5.06
N ASN A 65 -5.45 9.58 -5.89
CA ASN A 65 -6.71 10.21 -5.48
C ASN A 65 -6.55 11.43 -4.55
N THR A 66 -5.42 12.13 -4.65
CA THR A 66 -5.17 13.37 -3.90
C THR A 66 -5.35 14.64 -4.74
N SER A 67 -5.42 14.50 -6.07
CA SER A 67 -5.76 15.56 -7.03
C SER A 67 -6.20 14.95 -8.37
N GLU A 68 -6.75 15.76 -9.29
CA GLU A 68 -7.27 15.31 -10.60
C GLU A 68 -6.24 14.58 -11.50
N HIS A 69 -4.94 14.81 -11.28
CA HIS A 69 -3.86 14.26 -12.11
C HIS A 69 -2.94 13.31 -11.36
N ASP A 70 -3.32 12.92 -10.14
CA ASP A 70 -2.54 12.02 -9.32
C ASP A 70 -2.96 10.56 -9.52
N GLY A 71 -2.01 9.65 -9.35
CA GLY A 71 -2.20 8.23 -9.59
C GLY A 71 -1.18 7.42 -8.80
N PRO A 72 -1.28 6.08 -8.89
CA PRO A 72 -0.46 5.19 -8.08
C PRO A 72 1.03 5.42 -8.32
N ALA A 73 1.81 5.40 -7.24
CA ALA A 73 3.24 5.59 -7.33
C ALA A 73 3.98 4.82 -6.24
N ILE A 74 5.24 4.49 -6.51
CA ILE A 74 6.16 3.85 -5.57
C ILE A 74 7.30 4.82 -5.31
N VAL A 75 7.50 5.21 -4.06
CA VAL A 75 8.62 6.07 -3.63
C VAL A 75 9.62 5.22 -2.85
N ARG A 76 10.85 5.12 -3.36
CA ARG A 76 11.91 4.33 -2.73
C ARG A 76 12.74 5.23 -1.83
N VAL A 77 12.85 4.87 -0.56
CA VAL A 77 13.45 5.70 0.49
C VAL A 77 14.45 4.89 1.28
N ASP A 78 15.62 5.46 1.57
CA ASP A 78 16.59 4.82 2.45
C ASP A 78 16.23 4.98 3.95
N ARG A 79 17.01 4.33 4.83
CA ARG A 79 16.82 4.45 6.29
C ARG A 79 17.07 5.84 6.87
N ALA A 80 17.67 6.76 6.10
CA ALA A 80 17.89 8.16 6.47
C ALA A 80 16.84 9.10 5.84
N TRP A 81 15.72 8.53 5.38
CA TRP A 81 14.60 9.23 4.76
C TRP A 81 14.94 9.90 3.43
N ASN A 82 16.04 9.57 2.78
CA ASN A 82 16.37 10.15 1.48
C ASN A 82 15.59 9.41 0.39
N VAL A 83 14.81 10.15 -0.39
CA VAL A 83 14.16 9.63 -1.59
C VAL A 83 15.24 9.29 -2.61
N ARG A 84 15.25 8.04 -3.05
CA ARG A 84 16.18 7.49 -4.03
C ARG A 84 15.59 7.48 -5.42
N ASP A 85 14.30 7.19 -5.51
CA ASP A 85 13.60 7.04 -6.77
C ASP A 85 12.08 7.18 -6.58
N VAL A 86 11.39 7.54 -7.66
CA VAL A 86 9.92 7.64 -7.73
C VAL A 86 9.46 7.05 -9.04
N GLU A 87 8.56 6.08 -8.96
CA GLU A 87 7.98 5.43 -10.13
C GLU A 87 6.47 5.60 -10.13
N ARG A 88 5.93 6.16 -11.21
CA ARG A 88 4.48 6.19 -11.44
C ARG A 88 4.04 4.85 -12.03
N VAL A 89 3.00 4.26 -11.47
CA VAL A 89 2.52 2.94 -11.85
C VAL A 89 1.10 3.07 -12.40
N ASP A 90 0.87 2.55 -13.59
CA ASP A 90 -0.48 2.40 -14.15
C ASP A 90 -1.03 1.01 -13.80
N LEU A 91 -1.98 0.98 -12.88
CA LEU A 91 -2.70 -0.24 -12.48
C LEU A 91 -4.00 -0.44 -13.28
N GLY A 92 -4.29 0.44 -14.24
CA GLY A 92 -5.52 0.45 -15.01
C GLY A 92 -6.67 1.17 -14.32
N ARG A 93 -7.87 1.02 -14.90
CA ARG A 93 -9.10 1.68 -14.44
C ARG A 93 -10.29 0.73 -14.50
N ALA A 94 -11.24 0.89 -13.59
CA ALA A 94 -12.54 0.21 -13.61
C ALA A 94 -13.65 1.27 -13.72
N GLU A 95 -14.46 1.19 -14.77
CA GLU A 95 -15.52 2.18 -15.07
C GLU A 95 -15.02 3.64 -15.05
N GLY A 96 -13.77 3.85 -15.48
CA GLY A 96 -13.15 5.18 -15.49
C GLY A 96 -12.59 5.65 -14.14
N ILE A 97 -12.66 4.85 -13.09
CA ILE A 97 -12.00 5.10 -11.80
C ILE A 97 -10.64 4.39 -11.78
N ALA A 98 -9.59 5.12 -11.40
CA ALA A 98 -8.24 4.55 -11.33
C ALA A 98 -8.14 3.49 -10.23
N ILE A 99 -7.41 2.40 -10.51
CA ILE A 99 -7.04 1.41 -9.49
C ILE A 99 -5.83 1.95 -8.75
N GLY A 100 -5.89 1.96 -7.41
CA GLY A 100 -4.78 2.39 -6.56
C GLY A 100 -4.46 1.39 -5.47
N PHE A 101 -3.20 1.37 -5.04
CA PHE A 101 -2.72 0.50 -3.96
C PHE A 101 -3.56 0.67 -2.69
N THR A 102 -3.78 -0.43 -1.98
CA THR A 102 -4.41 -0.44 -0.66
C THR A 102 -3.59 -1.16 0.41
N ASP A 103 -2.60 -1.97 -0.01
CA ASP A 103 -1.49 -2.45 0.84
C ASP A 103 -0.44 -3.13 -0.06
N ALA A 104 0.77 -3.33 0.47
CA ALA A 104 1.85 -4.05 -0.20
C ALA A 104 2.83 -4.67 0.80
N CYS A 105 3.38 -5.83 0.44
CA CYS A 105 4.38 -6.52 1.24
C CYS A 105 5.48 -7.15 0.37
N ALA A 106 6.66 -7.33 0.96
CA ALA A 106 7.81 -7.94 0.31
C ALA A 106 7.72 -9.47 0.28
N VAL A 107 8.09 -10.09 -0.85
CA VAL A 107 8.24 -11.53 -1.02
C VAL A 107 9.54 -11.81 -1.79
N GLY A 108 10.61 -12.15 -1.06
CA GLY A 108 11.96 -12.18 -1.63
C GLY A 108 12.37 -10.80 -2.14
N ASP A 109 12.74 -10.73 -3.42
CA ASP A 109 13.08 -9.47 -4.11
C ASP A 109 11.87 -8.83 -4.83
N ASN A 110 10.70 -9.45 -4.74
CA ASN A 110 9.46 -8.98 -5.36
C ASN A 110 8.54 -8.32 -4.33
N VAL A 111 7.49 -7.67 -4.82
CA VAL A 111 6.40 -7.15 -3.99
C VAL A 111 5.11 -7.83 -4.42
N VAL A 112 4.33 -8.29 -3.44
CA VAL A 112 2.91 -8.59 -3.63
C VAL A 112 2.12 -7.40 -3.09
N PHE A 113 1.13 -6.95 -3.84
CA PHE A 113 0.27 -5.83 -3.44
C PHE A 113 -1.19 -6.14 -3.67
N ILE A 114 -2.05 -5.44 -2.95
CA ILE A 114 -3.49 -5.36 -3.21
C ILE A 114 -3.84 -3.93 -3.62
N ALA A 115 -4.84 -3.81 -4.47
CA ALA A 115 -5.30 -2.53 -4.99
C ALA A 115 -6.79 -2.56 -5.29
N ALA A 116 -7.41 -1.38 -5.25
CA ALA A 116 -8.82 -1.22 -5.53
C ALA A 116 -9.10 0.04 -6.35
N ALA A 117 -10.15 -0.01 -7.18
CA ALA A 117 -10.79 1.18 -7.72
C ALA A 117 -11.96 1.53 -6.81
N GLU A 118 -11.84 2.65 -6.09
CA GLU A 118 -12.89 3.14 -5.18
C GLU A 118 -13.36 4.50 -5.69
N ALA A 119 -14.64 4.58 -6.03
CA ALA A 119 -15.27 5.77 -6.57
C ALA A 119 -15.55 6.78 -5.46
N SER A 120 -14.51 7.51 -5.06
CA SER A 120 -14.57 8.59 -4.07
C SER A 120 -13.98 9.88 -4.64
N PRO A 121 -14.53 11.07 -4.28
CA PRO A 121 -14.00 12.35 -4.73
C PRO A 121 -12.62 12.71 -4.15
N ASN A 122 -12.15 12.04 -3.09
CA ASN A 122 -10.86 12.33 -2.44
C ASN A 122 -10.32 11.14 -1.63
N ALA A 123 -9.13 11.28 -1.04
CA ALA A 123 -8.45 10.24 -0.26
C ALA A 123 -8.93 10.10 1.21
N ILE A 124 -10.05 10.73 1.59
CA ILE A 124 -10.59 10.74 2.96
C ILE A 124 -11.96 10.07 3.01
N ASP A 125 -12.85 10.41 2.08
CA ASP A 125 -14.22 9.88 2.05
C ASP A 125 -14.27 8.49 1.40
N ASP A 126 -15.11 7.61 1.92
CA ASP A 126 -15.32 6.28 1.33
C ASP A 126 -16.26 6.35 0.11
N GLY A 127 -16.01 5.46 -0.85
CA GLY A 127 -16.70 5.37 -2.12
C GLY A 127 -17.09 3.95 -2.51
N VAL A 128 -17.78 3.82 -3.64
CA VAL A 128 -18.16 2.50 -4.16
C VAL A 128 -16.93 1.79 -4.73
N VAL A 129 -16.66 0.57 -4.28
CA VAL A 129 -15.55 -0.25 -4.79
C VAL A 129 -15.97 -0.94 -6.09
N LEU A 130 -15.33 -0.57 -7.20
CA LEU A 130 -15.65 -1.02 -8.55
C LEU A 130 -14.73 -2.15 -9.05
N ALA A 131 -13.52 -2.22 -8.52
CA ALA A 131 -12.59 -3.31 -8.79
C ALA A 131 -11.68 -3.56 -7.61
N ARG A 132 -11.23 -4.82 -7.49
CA ARG A 132 -10.26 -5.29 -6.48
C ARG A 132 -9.30 -6.20 -7.20
N VAL A 133 -8.01 -5.98 -7.02
CA VAL A 133 -6.97 -6.77 -7.65
C VAL A 133 -5.89 -7.14 -6.65
N ILE A 134 -5.26 -8.26 -6.90
CA ILE A 134 -3.97 -8.61 -6.32
C ILE A 134 -2.93 -8.56 -7.43
N GLY A 135 -1.73 -8.11 -7.11
CA GLY A 135 -0.67 -7.97 -8.09
C GLY A 135 0.70 -8.31 -7.55
N VAL A 136 1.59 -8.52 -8.51
CA VAL A 136 3.02 -8.75 -8.28
C VAL A 136 3.76 -7.65 -9.02
N TYR A 137 4.64 -6.96 -8.29
CA TYR A 137 5.66 -6.10 -8.88
C TYR A 137 6.99 -6.84 -8.80
N ASP A 138 7.56 -7.14 -9.96
CA ASP A 138 8.86 -7.78 -10.11
C ASP A 138 9.73 -7.00 -11.11
N ARG A 139 10.91 -7.52 -11.46
CA ARG A 139 11.82 -6.89 -12.41
C ARG A 139 11.24 -6.67 -13.82
N ASP A 140 10.23 -7.46 -14.19
CA ASP A 140 9.57 -7.40 -15.50
C ASP A 140 8.38 -6.39 -15.46
N GLY A 141 8.09 -5.81 -14.30
CA GLY A 141 7.05 -4.81 -14.08
C GLY A 141 5.87 -5.34 -13.26
N VAL A 142 4.70 -4.75 -13.50
CA VAL A 142 3.47 -5.04 -12.75
C VAL A 142 2.59 -6.04 -13.49
N ARG A 143 2.06 -7.00 -12.75
CA ARG A 143 1.01 -7.93 -13.20
C ARG A 143 -0.09 -7.98 -12.17
N THR A 144 -1.34 -8.04 -12.62
CA THR A 144 -2.51 -8.08 -11.74
C THR A 144 -3.47 -9.19 -12.12
N ALA A 145 -4.23 -9.66 -11.14
CA ALA A 145 -5.35 -10.56 -11.29
C ALA A 145 -6.53 -10.05 -10.46
N PRO A 146 -7.79 -10.32 -10.86
CA PRO A 146 -8.95 -10.01 -10.02
C PRO A 146 -8.85 -10.69 -8.66
N LEU A 147 -9.16 -9.95 -7.60
CA LEU A 147 -9.20 -10.47 -6.24
C LEU A 147 -10.67 -10.67 -5.80
N PRO A 148 -11.13 -11.91 -5.58
CA PRO A 148 -12.53 -12.21 -5.31
C PRO A 148 -12.90 -12.04 -3.82
N VAL A 149 -12.64 -10.86 -3.25
CA VAL A 149 -13.12 -10.45 -1.91
C VAL A 149 -14.36 -9.57 -2.04
N ASP A 150 -15.12 -9.40 -0.95
CA ASP A 150 -16.44 -8.76 -0.96
C ASP A 150 -16.42 -7.23 -0.92
N LYS A 151 -15.54 -6.61 -0.13
CA LYS A 151 -15.33 -5.15 -0.08
C LYS A 151 -13.88 -4.78 -0.44
N LYS A 152 -13.45 -3.56 -0.09
CA LYS A 152 -12.09 -3.09 -0.31
C LYS A 152 -11.10 -3.89 0.54
N PRO A 153 -10.07 -4.51 -0.04
CA PRO A 153 -9.01 -5.14 0.74
C PRO A 153 -8.08 -4.05 1.28
N GLU A 154 -7.75 -4.10 2.57
CA GLU A 154 -6.98 -3.04 3.26
C GLU A 154 -5.82 -3.56 4.11
N GLY A 155 -5.59 -4.88 4.10
CA GLY A 155 -4.39 -5.44 4.67
C GLY A 155 -3.96 -6.69 3.94
N LEU A 156 -2.65 -6.89 3.84
CA LEU A 156 -2.01 -7.98 3.15
C LEU A 156 -0.82 -8.49 3.97
N ALA A 157 -0.83 -9.79 4.26
CA ALA A 157 0.29 -10.45 4.90
C ALA A 157 0.60 -11.78 4.19
N MET A 158 1.84 -11.97 3.78
CA MET A 158 2.26 -13.22 3.13
C MET A 158 2.57 -14.30 4.19
N ARG A 159 2.15 -15.52 3.88
CA ARG A 159 2.43 -16.73 4.66
C ARG A 159 3.23 -17.70 3.80
N GLY A 160 4.56 -17.54 3.80
CA GLY A 160 5.44 -18.28 2.90
C GLY A 160 5.55 -17.56 1.55
N GLU A 161 5.70 -18.32 0.46
CA GLU A 161 5.99 -17.75 -0.87
C GLU A 161 4.75 -17.47 -1.71
N ASP A 162 3.65 -18.19 -1.49
CA ASP A 162 2.47 -18.21 -2.37
C ASP A 162 1.12 -18.12 -1.64
N HIS A 163 1.07 -18.27 -0.31
CA HIS A 163 -0.14 -18.02 0.46
C HIS A 163 -0.14 -16.60 1.02
N ALA A 164 -1.32 -15.97 1.07
CA ALA A 164 -1.51 -14.68 1.72
C ALA A 164 -2.79 -14.64 2.55
N TRP A 165 -2.74 -13.81 3.58
CA TRP A 165 -3.89 -13.34 4.33
C TRP A 165 -4.27 -11.95 3.86
N ILE A 166 -5.56 -11.74 3.63
CA ILE A 166 -6.11 -10.45 3.20
C ILE A 166 -7.22 -10.04 4.15
N THR A 167 -7.16 -8.82 4.67
CA THR A 167 -8.20 -8.25 5.52
C THR A 167 -9.09 -7.30 4.75
N VAL A 168 -10.37 -7.34 5.08
CA VAL A 168 -11.39 -6.38 4.64
C VAL A 168 -12.00 -5.75 5.88
N ASP A 169 -11.72 -4.46 6.09
CA ASP A 169 -12.27 -3.69 7.21
C ASP A 169 -13.74 -3.31 6.92
N PRO A 170 -14.69 -3.54 7.85
CA PRO A 170 -16.06 -3.06 7.70
C PRO A 170 -16.25 -1.57 7.99
N ASP A 171 -15.22 -0.83 8.40
CA ASP A 171 -15.29 0.56 8.89
C ASP A 171 -16.23 0.74 10.09
N ASN A 172 -16.46 -0.35 10.83
CA ASN A 172 -17.34 -0.39 11.99
C ASN A 172 -16.62 -1.11 13.13
N PRO A 173 -16.30 -0.42 14.25
CA PRO A 173 -15.59 -1.03 15.37
C PRO A 173 -16.38 -2.14 16.09
N ASP A 174 -17.70 -2.21 15.88
CA ASP A 174 -18.56 -3.25 16.44
C ASP A 174 -18.65 -4.50 15.53
N GLU A 175 -18.09 -4.45 14.32
CA GLU A 175 -18.07 -5.57 13.37
C GLU A 175 -16.66 -6.16 13.26
N PRO A 176 -16.52 -7.50 13.25
CA PRO A 176 -15.22 -8.12 13.05
C PRO A 176 -14.74 -7.92 11.60
N THR A 177 -13.45 -7.66 11.44
CA THR A 177 -12.76 -7.71 10.15
C THR A 177 -12.87 -9.10 9.51
N THR A 178 -13.19 -9.15 8.22
CA THR A 178 -13.16 -10.42 7.46
C THR A 178 -11.71 -10.74 7.07
N LEU A 179 -11.27 -11.98 7.34
CA LEU A 179 -9.97 -12.49 6.94
C LEU A 179 -10.13 -13.53 5.83
N TYR A 180 -9.53 -13.27 4.68
CA TYR A 180 -9.42 -14.21 3.57
C TYR A 180 -8.05 -14.88 3.57
N GLU A 181 -8.03 -16.17 3.22
CA GLU A 181 -6.80 -16.85 2.82
C GLU A 181 -6.83 -17.06 1.31
N VAL A 182 -5.76 -16.65 0.63
CA VAL A 182 -5.62 -16.79 -0.82
C VAL A 182 -4.32 -17.52 -1.16
N VAL A 183 -4.34 -18.24 -2.29
CA VAL A 183 -3.16 -18.80 -2.93
C VAL A 183 -2.89 -17.99 -4.20
N ILE A 184 -1.65 -17.59 -4.39
CA ILE A 184 -1.21 -16.71 -5.48
C ILE A 184 -0.31 -17.52 -6.40
N GLU A 185 -0.82 -17.84 -7.58
CA GLU A 185 -0.04 -18.52 -8.60
C GLU A 185 0.78 -17.54 -9.42
N GLY A 186 1.98 -17.95 -9.84
CA GLY A 186 2.82 -17.18 -10.77
C GLY A 186 3.50 -15.94 -10.17
N ILE A 187 3.74 -15.92 -8.85
CA ILE A 187 4.61 -14.91 -8.21
C ILE A 187 6.02 -14.98 -8.82
N ASN A 188 6.65 -16.15 -8.74
CA ASN A 188 7.95 -16.40 -9.32
C ASN A 188 7.77 -16.94 -10.74
N ARG A 189 8.34 -16.25 -11.74
CA ARG A 189 8.52 -16.86 -13.06
C ARG A 189 9.67 -17.85 -12.97
N SER A 190 9.45 -19.11 -13.33
CA SER A 190 10.55 -19.99 -13.70
C SER A 190 11.32 -19.32 -14.85
N LYS A 191 12.64 -19.23 -14.70
CA LYS A 191 13.54 -18.72 -15.74
C LYS A 191 13.42 -19.53 -17.03
#